data_AF-A0A952A414-F1
#
_entry.id   AF-A0A952A414-F1
#
_cell.length_a   1.000
_cell.length_b   1.000
_cell.length_c   1.000
_cell.angle_alpha   90.00
_cell.angle_beta   90.00
_cell.angle_gamma   90.00
#
_symmetry.space_group_name_H-M   'P 1'
#
loop_
_entity.id
_entity.type
_entity.pdbx_description
1 polymer ?
#
loop_
_entity_poly.entity_id
_entity_poly.type
_entity_poly.pdbx_seq_one_letter_code
_entity_poly.pdbx_strand_id
1 'polypeptide(L)' 'MDGPREIWWNFVSSRPERINRAFDDWDADRFAHIPGDDDERIPLPNDPRPKG' A
#
# COMPACT_ATOMS: atom_id res chain seq x y z
N MET A 1 22.72 -3.92 7.08
CA MET A 1 22.14 -2.86 6.22
C MET A 1 20.75 -2.63 6.78
N ASP A 2 20.61 -1.74 7.76
CA ASP A 2 19.33 -1.52 8.44
C ASP A 2 19.10 -0.02 8.53
N GLY A 3 18.69 0.55 7.40
CA GLY A 3 18.10 1.89 7.39
C GLY A 3 16.66 1.81 7.90
N PRO A 4 16.09 2.92 8.42
CA PRO A 4 14.70 2.95 8.84
C PRO A 4 13.80 2.55 7.67
N ARG A 5 12.91 1.60 7.94
CA ARG A 5 11.85 1.15 7.02
C ARG A 5 10.52 1.29 7.72
N GLU A 6 9.61 1.94 7.05
CA GLU A 6 8.20 1.97 7.39
C GLU A 6 7.55 0.75 6.73
N ILE A 7 6.73 0.05 7.50
CA ILE A 7 5.97 -1.11 7.06
C ILE A 7 4.52 -0.88 7.48
N TRP A 8 3.60 -0.96 6.52
CA TRP A 8 2.17 -0.91 6.77
C TRP A 8 1.47 -1.80 5.76
N TRP A 9 0.69 -2.77 6.24
CA TRP A 9 0.12 -3.82 5.40
C TRP A 9 1.20 -4.46 4.49
N ASN A 10 0.93 -4.58 3.19
CA ASN A 10 1.87 -5.09 2.19
C ASN A 10 2.81 -4.01 1.62
N PHE A 11 2.79 -2.77 2.14
CA PHE A 11 3.64 -1.69 1.67
C PHE A 11 4.88 -1.51 2.57
N VAL A 12 6.06 -1.47 1.94
CA VAL A 12 7.35 -1.26 2.62
C VAL A 12 8.10 -0.15 1.91
N SER A 13 8.51 0.87 2.66
CA SER A 13 9.36 1.94 2.13
C SER A 13 10.16 2.61 3.24
N SER A 14 11.29 3.20 2.92
CA SER A 14 11.99 4.12 3.85
C SER A 14 11.37 5.53 3.87
N ARG A 15 10.29 5.76 3.11
CA ARG A 15 9.62 7.06 2.96
C ARG A 15 8.12 6.92 3.25
N PRO A 16 7.59 7.50 4.34
CA PRO A 16 6.18 7.42 4.69
C PRO A 16 5.24 7.90 3.58
N GLU A 17 5.64 8.93 2.82
CA GLU A 17 4.81 9.52 1.76
C GLU A 17 4.58 8.53 0.60
N ARG A 18 5.53 7.62 0.36
CA ARG A 18 5.37 6.57 -0.66
C ARG A 18 4.34 5.53 -0.23
N ILE A 19 4.25 5.24 1.07
CA ILE A 19 3.23 4.32 1.60
C ILE A 19 1.85 4.96 1.52
N ASN A 20 1.74 6.25 1.85
CA ASN A 20 0.48 7.00 1.72
C ASN A 20 -0.01 7.07 0.27
N ARG A 21 0.90 7.29 -0.69
CA ARG A 21 0.53 7.23 -2.11
C ARG A 21 0.08 5.83 -2.53
N ALA A 22 0.76 4.77 -2.09
CA ALA A 22 0.38 3.39 -2.41
C ALA A 22 -0.99 3.02 -1.82
N PHE A 23 -1.32 3.52 -0.63
CA PHE A 23 -2.67 3.44 -0.07
C PHE A 23 -3.70 4.07 -1.01
N ASP A 24 -3.49 5.33 -1.41
CA ASP A 24 -4.45 6.06 -2.26
C ASP A 24 -4.58 5.40 -3.65
N ASP A 25 -3.48 4.84 -4.17
CA ASP A 25 -3.45 4.10 -5.44
C ASP A 25 -4.21 2.77 -5.34
N TRP A 26 -4.15 2.08 -4.20
CA TRP A 26 -4.90 0.84 -3.96
C TRP A 26 -6.39 1.10 -3.76
N ASP A 27 -6.75 2.10 -2.95
CA ASP A 27 -8.15 2.48 -2.70
C ASP A 27 -8.87 2.90 -3.99
N ALA A 28 -8.16 3.62 -4.86
CA ALA A 28 -8.67 4.10 -6.13
C ALA A 28 -8.47 3.12 -7.31
N ASP A 29 -8.06 1.87 -7.05
CA ASP A 29 -7.91 0.83 -8.08
C ASP A 29 -6.94 1.21 -9.22
N ARG A 30 -5.83 1.88 -8.90
CA ARG A 30 -4.84 2.37 -9.88
C ARG A 30 -3.69 1.42 -10.14
N PHE A 31 -3.59 0.32 -9.39
CA PHE A 31 -2.62 -0.73 -9.68
C PHE A 31 -3.07 -1.55 -10.90
N ALA A 32 -2.10 -2.13 -11.61
CA ALA A 32 -2.42 -3.00 -12.73
C ALA A 32 -3.18 -4.23 -12.24
N HIS A 33 -4.25 -4.58 -12.94
CA HIS A 33 -5.01 -5.80 -12.67
C HIS A 33 -4.21 -7.03 -13.13
N ILE A 34 -4.45 -8.15 -12.45
CA ILE A 34 -3.84 -9.44 -12.79
C ILE A 34 -4.76 -10.12 -13.81
N PRO A 35 -4.30 -10.42 -15.03
CA PRO A 35 -5.15 -11.03 -16.04
C PRO A 35 -5.75 -12.35 -15.56
N GLY A 36 -7.08 -12.44 -15.55
CA GLY A 36 -7.80 -13.64 -15.12
C GLY A 36 -8.10 -13.70 -13.61
N ASP A 37 -7.77 -12.64 -12.87
CA ASP A 37 -8.05 -12.49 -11.44
C ASP A 37 -8.53 -11.06 -11.15
N ASP A 38 -9.45 -10.57 -11.99
CA ASP A 38 -9.97 -9.19 -11.91
C ASP A 38 -11.04 -9.02 -10.82
N ASP A 39 -11.56 -10.13 -10.27
CA ASP A 39 -12.66 -10.15 -9.29
C ASP A 39 -12.16 -10.15 -7.83
N GLU A 40 -10.88 -10.46 -7.57
CA GLU A 40 -10.33 -10.56 -6.22
C GLU A 40 -9.57 -9.29 -5.81
N ARG A 41 -10.14 -8.53 -4.86
CA ARG A 41 -9.48 -7.34 -4.28
C ARG A 41 -9.51 -7.37 -2.76
N ILE A 42 -8.32 -7.44 -2.15
CA ILE A 42 -8.17 -7.40 -0.70
C ILE A 42 -8.41 -5.95 -0.20
N PRO A 43 -9.37 -5.72 0.71
CA PRO A 43 -9.61 -4.38 1.24
C PRO A 43 -8.44 -3.90 2.10
N LEU A 44 -8.26 -2.58 2.15
CA LEU A 44 -7.31 -1.97 3.08
C LEU A 44 -7.77 -2.20 4.53
N PRO A 45 -6.84 -2.36 5.49
CA PRO A 45 -7.20 -2.45 6.90
C PRO A 45 -7.76 -1.11 7.41
N ASN A 46 -8.56 -1.17 8.47
CA ASN A 46 -9.14 0.03 9.14
C ASN A 46 -8.14 0.75 10.07
N ASP A 47 -6.88 0.31 10.09
CA ASP A 47 -5.85 0.87 10.96
C ASP A 47 -5.32 2.20 10.43
N PRO A 48 -4.88 3.10 11.32
CA PRO A 48 -4.36 4.39 10.90
C PRO A 48 -3.16 4.25 9.96
N ARG A 49 -3.13 5.09 8.91
CA ARG A 49 -1.98 5.21 8.00
C ARG A 49 -0.73 5.66 8.76
N PRO A 50 0.48 5.32 8.27
CA PRO A 50 1.72 5.86 8.83
C PRO A 50 1.69 7.39 8.82
N LYS A 51 2.06 7.99 9.95
CA LYS A 51 2.23 9.43 10.03
C LYS A 51 3.57 9.80 9.41
N GLY A 52 3.52 10.57 8.32
CA GLY A 52 4.67 11.29 7.76
C GLY A 52 4.68 12.72 8.27
#